data_AF-A0A429XFE4-F1
#
_entry.id   AF-A0A429XFE4-F1
#
_cell.length_a   1.000
_cell.length_b   1.000
_cell.length_c   1.000
_cell.angle_alpha   90.00
_cell.angle_beta   90.00
_cell.angle_gamma   90.00
#
_symmetry.space_group_name_H-M   'P 1'
#
loop_
_entity.id
_entity.type
_entity.pdbx_description
1 polymer ?
#
loop_
_entity_poly.entity_id
_entity_poly.type
_entity_poly.pdbx_seq_one_letter_code
_entity_poly.pdbx_strand_id
1 'polypeptide(L)'
;MDKFSNKKGLASNWFKKLRDNICDEFEKIENEFGSSVSFKRKKWYRDGGGGGEMSIMRGSIFEKVGVNISTVYGEFSDQFAKEIPGCENDNNNFWASGISLVAHMNSPHIPAVHFNTRMIVTTKQWFGG
;
A
#
# COMPACT_ATOMS: atom_id res chain seq x y z
N MET A 1 -16.74 -11.14 -18.22
CA MET A 1 -15.83 -10.13 -17.64
C MET A 1 -15.90 -10.23 -16.13
N ASP A 2 -14.76 -10.20 -15.43
CA ASP A 2 -14.72 -10.12 -13.95
C ASP A 2 -15.50 -8.87 -13.49
N LYS A 3 -16.54 -9.10 -12.67
CA LYS A 3 -17.46 -8.08 -12.14
C LYS A 3 -16.74 -6.87 -11.52
N PHE A 4 -15.52 -7.07 -11.04
CA PHE A 4 -14.75 -6.03 -10.35
C PHE A 4 -13.54 -5.51 -11.14
N SER A 5 -13.33 -5.97 -12.38
CA SER A 5 -12.11 -5.64 -13.15
C SER A 5 -11.85 -4.12 -13.25
N ASN A 6 -12.87 -3.32 -13.54
CA ASN A 6 -12.73 -1.86 -13.61
C ASN A 6 -12.40 -1.27 -12.22
N LYS A 7 -13.08 -1.71 -11.17
CA LYS A 7 -12.85 -1.23 -9.79
C LYS A 7 -11.45 -1.57 -9.29
N LYS A 8 -10.95 -2.77 -9.59
CA LYS A 8 -9.57 -3.19 -9.26
C LYS A 8 -8.53 -2.24 -9.87
N GLY A 9 -8.68 -1.94 -11.17
CA GLY A 9 -7.78 -1.02 -11.87
C GLY A 9 -7.85 0.41 -11.35
N LEU A 10 -9.05 0.92 -11.08
CA LEU A 10 -9.25 2.25 -10.47
C LEU A 10 -8.59 2.33 -9.09
N ALA A 11 -8.79 1.33 -8.24
CA ALA A 11 -8.22 1.30 -6.89
C ALA A 11 -6.68 1.24 -6.91
N SER A 12 -6.08 0.32 -7.68
CA SER A 12 -4.61 0.22 -7.75
C SER A 12 -3.95 1.49 -8.28
N ASN A 13 -4.57 2.14 -9.27
CA ASN A 13 -4.10 3.42 -9.79
C ASN A 13 -4.25 4.55 -8.76
N TRP A 14 -5.35 4.55 -8.01
CA TRP A 14 -5.56 5.52 -6.94
C TRP A 14 -4.52 5.38 -5.82
N PHE A 15 -4.22 4.17 -5.34
CA PHE A 15 -3.18 3.96 -4.33
C PHE A 15 -1.79 4.42 -4.82
N LYS A 16 -1.47 4.18 -6.09
CA LYS A 16 -0.23 4.67 -6.70
C LYS A 16 -0.17 6.20 -6.70
N LYS A 17 -1.24 6.87 -7.14
CA LYS A 17 -1.34 8.33 -7.14
C LYS A 17 -1.24 8.89 -5.72
N LEU A 18 -1.91 8.28 -4.76
CA LEU A 18 -1.86 8.70 -3.36
C LEU A 18 -0.44 8.58 -2.78
N ARG A 19 0.26 7.47 -3.05
CA ARG A 19 1.67 7.31 -2.66
C ARG A 19 2.54 8.40 -3.28
N ASP A 20 2.39 8.65 -4.59
CA ASP A 20 3.16 9.69 -5.28
C ASP A 20 2.93 11.06 -4.63
N ASN A 21 1.67 11.46 -4.41
CA ASN A 21 1.33 12.71 -3.73
C ASN A 21 1.95 12.82 -2.31
N ILE A 22 1.91 11.75 -1.51
CA ILE A 22 2.50 11.77 -0.16
C ILE A 22 4.02 11.87 -0.22
N CYS A 23 4.66 11.14 -1.15
CA CYS A 23 6.11 11.21 -1.32
C CYS A 23 6.53 12.63 -1.72
N ASP A 24 5.84 13.22 -2.70
CA ASP A 24 6.13 14.56 -3.20
C ASP A 24 6.00 15.61 -2.09
N GLU A 25 4.96 15.52 -1.25
CA GLU A 25 4.78 16.45 -0.12
C GLU A 25 5.85 16.27 0.96
N PHE A 26 6.26 15.04 1.25
CA PHE A 26 7.29 14.78 2.26
C PHE A 26 8.70 15.18 1.78
N GLU A 27 9.00 15.00 0.50
CA GLU A 27 10.22 15.54 -0.12
C GLU A 27 10.22 17.07 -0.09
N LYS A 28 9.07 17.70 -0.36
CA LYS A 28 8.94 19.15 -0.27
C LYS A 28 9.19 19.67 1.15
N ILE A 29 8.66 19.01 2.18
CA ILE A 29 8.91 19.34 3.59
C ILE A 29 10.40 19.26 3.92
N GLU A 30 11.11 18.23 3.47
CA GLU A 30 12.57 18.12 3.64
C GLU A 30 13.31 19.26 2.93
N ASN A 31 12.92 19.55 1.68
CA ASN A 31 13.55 20.62 0.89
C ASN A 31 13.36 22.00 1.54
N GLU A 32 12.17 22.30 2.08
CA GLU A 32 11.88 23.55 2.81
C GLU A 32 12.72 23.68 4.09
N PHE A 33 13.10 22.55 4.71
CA PHE A 33 14.03 22.51 5.84
C PHE A 33 15.51 22.60 5.44
N GLY A 34 15.82 22.59 4.14
CA GLY A 34 17.18 22.66 3.60
C GLY A 34 17.83 21.30 3.35
N SER A 35 17.05 20.22 3.32
CA SER A 35 17.52 18.85 3.04
C SER A 35 17.00 18.38 1.68
N SER A 36 17.90 18.12 0.73
CA SER A 36 17.52 17.67 -0.62
C SER A 36 17.61 16.15 -0.75
N VAL A 37 16.72 15.45 -0.04
CA VAL A 37 16.57 13.99 -0.08
C VAL A 37 15.32 13.60 -0.88
N SER A 38 15.35 12.40 -1.47
CA SER A 38 14.23 11.85 -2.22
C SER A 38 13.97 10.38 -1.87
N PHE A 39 12.75 9.94 -2.12
CA PHE A 39 12.33 8.56 -1.91
C PHE A 39 13.05 7.62 -2.88
N LYS A 40 13.74 6.63 -2.32
CA LYS A 40 14.27 5.50 -3.08
C LYS A 40 13.17 4.48 -3.30
N ARG A 41 12.84 4.24 -4.57
CA ARG A 41 11.77 3.32 -4.96
C ARG A 41 12.33 1.97 -5.38
N LYS A 42 11.69 0.88 -4.94
CA LYS A 42 12.05 -0.49 -5.32
C LYS A 42 10.80 -1.31 -5.58
N LYS A 43 10.65 -1.78 -6.82
CA LYS A 43 9.63 -2.76 -7.20
C LYS A 43 10.01 -4.14 -6.68
N TRP A 44 9.00 -4.91 -6.36
CA TRP A 44 9.14 -6.31 -5.96
C TRP A 44 7.94 -7.11 -6.47
N TYR A 45 8.13 -8.42 -6.57
CA TYR A 45 7.16 -9.36 -7.10
C TYR A 45 6.94 -10.47 -6.09
N ARG A 46 5.73 -11.04 -6.08
CA ARG A 46 5.36 -12.13 -5.17
C ARG A 46 5.27 -13.44 -5.93
N ASP A 47 5.95 -14.47 -5.42
CA ASP A 47 5.73 -15.85 -5.84
C ASP A 47 4.31 -16.24 -5.42
N GLY A 48 3.39 -16.30 -6.40
CA GLY A 48 1.96 -16.47 -6.17
C GLY A 48 1.07 -15.34 -6.72
N GLY A 49 1.65 -14.27 -7.27
CA GLY A 49 0.91 -13.29 -8.07
C GLY A 49 0.94 -11.86 -7.53
N GLY A 50 1.17 -10.92 -8.44
CA GLY A 50 1.26 -9.49 -8.16
C GLY A 50 2.60 -9.07 -7.56
N GLY A 51 2.58 -8.08 -6.68
CA GLY A 51 3.77 -7.50 -6.07
C GLY A 51 3.49 -6.10 -5.52
N GLY A 52 4.50 -5.25 -5.55
CA GLY A 52 4.37 -3.89 -5.05
C GLY A 52 5.56 -3.00 -5.36
N GLU A 53 5.53 -1.81 -4.80
CA GLU A 53 6.61 -0.84 -4.90
C GLU A 53 6.79 -0.18 -3.54
N MET A 54 7.99 -0.37 -2.99
CA MET A 54 8.43 0.28 -1.77
C MET A 54 8.95 1.67 -2.11
N SER A 55 8.65 2.67 -1.29
CA SER A 55 9.28 3.99 -1.32
C SER A 55 9.83 4.28 0.07
N ILE A 56 11.15 4.46 0.19
CA ILE A 56 11.80 4.75 1.48
C ILE A 56 12.63 6.02 1.37
N MET A 57 12.52 6.89 2.37
CA MET A 57 13.34 8.10 2.52
C MET A 57 13.86 8.19 3.95
N ARG A 58 15.05 8.79 4.10
CA ARG A 58 15.62 9.26 5.37
C ARG A 58 16.15 10.66 5.12
N GLY A 59 15.95 11.57 6.08
CA GLY A 59 16.29 12.97 5.97
C GLY A 59 16.47 13.64 7.32
N SER A 60 16.41 14.97 7.32
CA SER A 60 16.62 15.83 8.48
C SER A 60 15.36 15.95 9.35
N ILE A 61 14.17 15.91 8.75
CA ILE A 61 12.89 15.87 9.48
C ILE A 61 12.47 14.42 9.73
N PHE A 62 12.48 13.60 8.69
CA PHE A 62 12.10 12.20 8.76
C PHE A 62 13.33 11.33 9.07
N GLU A 63 13.44 10.80 10.30
CA GLU A 63 14.46 9.81 10.64
C GLU A 63 14.37 8.62 9.68
N LYS A 64 13.13 8.16 9.42
CA LYS A 64 12.79 7.16 8.42
C LYS A 64 11.32 7.25 8.06
N VAL A 65 11.02 7.24 6.76
CA VAL A 65 9.65 7.12 6.27
C VAL A 65 9.55 6.10 5.15
N GLY A 66 8.48 5.32 5.18
CA GLY A 66 8.12 4.35 4.14
C GLY A 66 6.69 4.57 3.66
N VAL A 67 6.50 4.71 2.35
CA VAL A 67 5.18 4.78 1.71
C VAL A 67 5.09 3.68 0.66
N ASN A 68 4.47 2.57 1.01
CA ASN A 68 4.49 1.35 0.21
C ASN A 68 3.12 1.11 -0.42
N ILE A 69 3.11 0.66 -1.67
CA ILE A 69 1.89 0.15 -2.31
C ILE A 69 2.08 -1.32 -2.66
N SER A 70 0.99 -2.06 -2.64
CA SER A 70 0.95 -3.46 -3.06
C SER A 70 -0.29 -3.73 -3.89
N THR A 71 -0.18 -4.60 -4.88
CA THR A 71 -1.31 -5.22 -5.57
C THR A 71 -0.98 -6.70 -5.76
N VAL A 72 -1.64 -7.55 -5.01
CA VAL A 72 -1.41 -9.00 -4.97
C VAL A 72 -2.70 -9.75 -5.28
N TYR A 73 -2.55 -10.96 -5.79
CA TYR A 73 -3.65 -11.87 -6.06
C TYR A 73 -3.17 -13.31 -5.89
N GLY A 74 -4.10 -14.25 -5.94
CA GLY A 74 -3.84 -15.68 -5.80
C GLY A 74 -5.00 -16.36 -5.09
N GLU A 75 -4.70 -17.46 -4.42
CA GLU A 75 -5.69 -18.24 -3.65
C GLU A 75 -5.31 -18.24 -2.17
N PHE A 76 -6.31 -18.12 -1.29
CA PHE A 76 -6.15 -18.37 0.13
C PHE A 76 -6.05 -19.87 0.40
N SER A 77 -5.39 -20.24 1.51
CA SER A 77 -5.45 -21.63 1.99
C SER A 77 -6.88 -21.97 2.44
N ASP A 78 -7.28 -23.24 2.31
CA ASP A 78 -8.62 -23.69 2.68
C ASP A 78 -9.00 -23.36 4.13
N GLN A 79 -8.02 -23.40 5.04
CA GLN A 79 -8.23 -23.03 6.43
C GLN A 79 -8.52 -21.53 6.57
N PHE A 80 -7.77 -20.68 5.89
CA PHE A 80 -7.93 -19.22 5.99
C PHE A 80 -9.17 -18.73 5.25
N ALA A 81 -9.49 -19.34 4.11
CA ALA A 81 -10.66 -19.01 3.29
C ALA A 81 -11.98 -19.05 4.09
N LYS A 82 -12.11 -19.97 5.04
CA LYS A 82 -13.29 -20.12 5.91
C LYS A 82 -13.63 -18.87 6.73
N GLU A 83 -12.63 -18.03 7.01
CA GLU A 83 -12.79 -16.79 7.79
C GLU A 83 -13.00 -15.56 6.90
N ILE A 84 -12.85 -15.70 5.58
CA ILE A 84 -12.85 -14.57 4.65
C ILE A 84 -14.22 -14.42 3.97
N PRO A 85 -14.83 -13.21 4.03
CA PRO A 85 -16.07 -12.93 3.32
C PRO A 85 -15.94 -13.20 1.82
N GLY A 86 -16.81 -14.06 1.29
CA GLY A 86 -16.88 -14.33 -0.14
C GLY A 86 -15.92 -15.41 -0.65
N CYS A 87 -15.36 -16.23 0.25
CA CYS A 87 -14.69 -17.49 -0.07
C CYS A 87 -15.61 -18.69 0.25
N GLU A 88 -16.75 -18.76 -0.43
CA GLU A 88 -17.74 -19.83 -0.30
C GLU A 88 -17.66 -20.77 -1.52
N ASN A 89 -18.03 -22.04 -1.37
CA ASN A 89 -18.04 -23.06 -2.45
C ASN A 89 -16.67 -23.24 -3.14
N ASP A 90 -15.61 -23.41 -2.36
CA ASP A 90 -14.24 -23.66 -2.82
C ASP A 90 -13.62 -22.56 -3.71
N ASN A 91 -14.24 -21.37 -3.78
CA ASN A 91 -13.66 -20.23 -4.46
C ASN A 91 -12.75 -19.42 -3.53
N ASN A 92 -11.50 -19.84 -3.43
CA ASN A 92 -10.50 -19.21 -2.57
C ASN A 92 -9.73 -18.07 -3.23
N ASN A 93 -10.12 -17.67 -4.45
CA ASN A 93 -9.44 -16.62 -5.19
C ASN A 93 -9.60 -15.25 -4.52
N PHE A 94 -8.51 -14.50 -4.50
CA PHE A 94 -8.50 -13.13 -4.01
C PHE A 94 -7.67 -12.20 -4.88
N TRP A 95 -8.00 -10.92 -4.77
CA TRP A 95 -7.19 -9.80 -5.20
C TRP A 95 -7.20 -8.77 -4.08
N ALA A 96 -6.06 -8.16 -3.79
CA ALA A 96 -5.94 -7.10 -2.81
C ALA A 96 -4.98 -6.04 -3.30
N SER A 97 -5.34 -4.77 -3.11
CA SER A 97 -4.46 -3.63 -3.38
C SER A 97 -4.56 -2.63 -2.24
N GLY A 98 -3.48 -1.92 -1.95
CA GLY A 98 -3.48 -0.94 -0.87
C GLY A 98 -2.21 -0.13 -0.77
N ILE A 99 -2.24 0.83 0.14
CA ILE A 99 -1.14 1.68 0.55
C ILE A 99 -0.90 1.53 2.06
N SER A 100 0.36 1.59 2.49
CA SER A 100 0.76 1.65 3.89
C SER A 100 1.86 2.70 4.06
N LEU A 101 1.73 3.49 5.12
CA LEU A 101 2.63 4.56 5.51
C LEU A 101 3.11 4.34 6.94
N VAL A 102 4.42 4.45 7.16
CA VAL A 102 5.01 4.64 8.49
C VAL A 102 6.04 5.74 8.41
N ALA A 103 5.91 6.76 9.25
CA ALA A 103 6.87 7.87 9.35
C ALA A 103 7.34 8.02 10.80
N HIS A 104 8.65 8.00 10.99
CA HIS A 104 9.33 8.37 12.23
C HIS A 104 10.14 9.64 11.99
N MET A 105 10.05 10.57 12.93
CA MET A 105 10.63 11.90 12.82
C MET A 105 11.83 11.98 13.75
N ASN A 106 12.87 12.75 13.36
CA ASN A 106 14.04 12.94 14.21
C ASN A 106 13.71 13.71 15.49
N SER A 107 12.74 14.63 15.43
CA SER A 107 12.31 15.40 16.60
C SER A 107 11.33 14.60 17.45
N PRO A 108 11.58 14.42 18.76
CA PRO A 108 10.66 13.73 19.67
C PRO A 108 9.36 14.51 19.92
N HIS A 109 9.29 15.77 19.48
CA HIS A 109 8.08 16.60 19.57
C HIS A 109 7.12 16.39 18.40
N ILE A 110 7.54 15.67 17.35
CA ILE A 110 6.70 15.36 16.21
C ILE A 110 6.31 13.87 16.31
N PRO A 111 5.02 13.54 16.42
CA PRO A 111 4.60 12.16 16.62
C PRO A 111 4.84 11.32 15.36
N ALA A 112 5.16 10.04 15.58
CA ALA A 112 5.18 9.07 14.50
C ALA A 112 3.78 8.90 13.89
N VAL A 113 3.72 8.66 12.58
CA VAL A 113 2.46 8.50 11.84
C VAL A 113 2.41 7.10 11.25
N HIS A 114 1.27 6.43 11.43
CA HIS A 114 0.92 5.20 10.74
C HIS A 114 -0.40 5.38 10.01
N PHE A 115 -0.46 4.95 8.75
CA PHE A 115 -1.68 4.97 7.95
C PHE A 115 -1.72 3.76 7.01
N ASN A 116 -2.92 3.19 6.83
CA ASN A 116 -3.17 2.16 5.84
C ASN A 116 -4.53 2.39 5.20
N THR A 117 -4.66 2.05 3.92
CA THR A 117 -5.96 1.77 3.34
C THR A 117 -5.81 0.77 2.21
N ARG A 118 -6.78 -0.13 2.09
CA ARG A 118 -6.73 -1.28 1.20
C ARG A 118 -8.11 -1.69 0.72
N MET A 119 -8.16 -2.21 -0.49
CA MET A 119 -9.32 -2.86 -1.09
C MET A 119 -9.03 -4.35 -1.22
N ILE A 120 -10.00 -5.18 -0.82
CA ILE A 120 -9.94 -6.65 -0.97
C ILE A 120 -11.14 -7.08 -1.83
N VAL A 121 -10.88 -8.02 -2.74
CA VAL A 121 -11.87 -8.59 -3.66
C VAL A 121 -11.76 -10.11 -3.66
N THR A 122 -12.86 -10.75 -3.33
CA THR A 122 -13.15 -12.19 -3.50
C THR A 122 -14.38 -12.29 -4.42
N THR A 123 -15.36 -13.14 -4.14
CA THR A 123 -16.72 -12.98 -4.69
C THR A 123 -17.44 -11.73 -4.14
N LYS A 124 -16.95 -11.17 -3.02
CA LYS A 124 -17.39 -9.91 -2.40
C LYS A 124 -16.29 -8.83 -2.55
N GLN A 125 -16.58 -7.58 -2.18
CA GLN A 125 -15.58 -6.51 -2.14
C GLN A 125 -15.77 -5.64 -0.90
N TRP A 126 -14.67 -5.16 -0.32
CA TRP A 126 -14.69 -4.19 0.77
C TRP A 126 -13.40 -3.38 0.84
N PHE A 127 -13.44 -2.26 1.55
CA PHE A 127 -12.28 -1.48 1.95
C PHE A 127 -12.01 -1.68 3.44
N GLY A 128 -10.75 -1.50 3.83
CA GLY A 128 -10.33 -1.37 5.23
C GLY A 128 -9.13 -0.43 5.32
N GLY A 129 -8.79 0.02 6.51
CA GLY A 129 -7.72 0.98 6.72
C GLY A 129 -7.65 1.43 8.17
#